data_AF-A0A450U5T9-F1
#
_entry.id   AF-A0A450U5T9-F1
#
_cell.length_a   1.000
_cell.length_b   1.000
_cell.length_c   1.000
_cell.angle_alpha   90.00
_cell.angle_beta   90.00
_cell.angle_gamma   90.00
#
_symmetry.space_group_name_H-M   'P 1'
#
loop_
_entity.id
_entity.type
_entity.pdbx_description
1 polymer ?
#
loop_
_entity_poly.entity_id
_entity_poly.type
_entity_poly.pdbx_seq_one_letter_code
_entity_poly.pdbx_strand_id
1 'polypeptide(L)'
;MKMAITETLGRYGNPFILVVPIGGLFPAAQIVSRLDFPLEGRTVIVIDDILDEGPTLLGGGFLDFRNESGAHKVYGAVLAEKKRAREPDVQHADFTGVTIEDRYVCGCGMDYKGYPRNVPGVLFFIEKKKANNGY
;
A
#
# COMPACT_ATOMS: atom_id res chain seq x y z
N MET A 1 8.09 -9.80 4.69
CA MET A 1 6.81 -9.18 5.06
C MET A 1 5.95 -10.01 6.03
N LYS A 2 5.36 -11.16 5.65
CA LYS A 2 4.45 -11.95 6.53
C LYS A 2 4.98 -12.13 7.95
N MET A 3 6.22 -12.61 8.10
CA MET A 3 6.85 -12.84 9.40
C MET A 3 7.00 -11.56 10.23
N ALA A 4 7.44 -10.45 9.62
CA ALA A 4 7.62 -9.17 10.29
C ALA A 4 6.28 -8.56 10.75
N ILE A 5 5.22 -8.70 9.95
CA ILE A 5 3.88 -8.28 10.34
C ILE A 5 3.38 -9.14 11.49
N THR A 6 3.50 -10.47 11.40
CA THR A 6 3.07 -11.38 12.47
C THR A 6 3.83 -11.12 13.78
N GLU A 7 5.14 -10.90 13.72
CA GLU A 7 5.94 -10.61 14.91
C GLU A 7 5.58 -9.25 15.52
N THR A 8 5.37 -8.23 14.69
CA THR A 8 4.97 -6.89 15.17
C THR A 8 3.59 -6.94 15.78
N LEU A 9 2.59 -7.46 15.05
CA LEU A 9 1.21 -7.51 15.51
C LEU A 9 1.03 -8.49 16.68
N GLY A 10 1.80 -9.57 16.73
CA GLY A 10 1.77 -10.55 17.82
C GLY A 10 2.23 -10.00 19.17
N ARG A 11 2.92 -8.86 19.18
CA ARG A 11 3.27 -8.12 20.41
C ARG A 11 2.11 -7.26 20.94
N TYR A 12 1.07 -7.04 20.14
CA TYR A 12 -0.06 -6.19 20.49
C TYR A 12 -1.34 -7.02 20.65
N GLY A 13 -2.15 -6.70 21.66
CA GLY A 13 -3.50 -7.23 21.78
C GLY A 13 -4.43 -6.57 20.76
N ASN A 14 -5.24 -7.36 20.05
CA ASN A 14 -6.37 -6.91 19.23
C ASN A 14 -6.04 -5.86 18.13
N PRO A 15 -5.19 -6.20 17.15
CA PRO A 15 -4.85 -5.28 16.06
C PRO A 15 -6.02 -5.04 15.10
N PHE A 16 -6.12 -3.83 14.57
CA PHE A 16 -7.05 -3.49 13.49
C PHE A 16 -6.31 -3.49 12.15
N ILE A 17 -6.80 -4.26 11.18
CA ILE A 17 -6.19 -4.38 9.85
C ILE A 17 -7.11 -3.69 8.85
N LEU A 18 -6.61 -2.62 8.23
CA LEU A 18 -7.29 -1.89 7.18
C LEU A 18 -6.63 -2.22 5.85
N VAL A 19 -7.31 -2.99 5.00
CA VAL A 19 -6.83 -3.28 3.63
C VAL A 19 -7.47 -2.27 2.68
N VAL A 20 -6.64 -1.52 1.99
CA VAL A 20 -7.05 -0.45 1.10
C VAL A 20 -6.54 -0.76 -0.30
N PRO A 21 -7.41 -1.13 -1.25
CA PRO A 21 -7.01 -1.23 -2.65
C PRO A 21 -6.90 0.16 -3.28
N ILE A 22 -5.96 0.30 -4.23
CA ILE A 22 -5.71 1.40 -5.18
C ILE A 22 -6.57 2.65 -4.96
N GLY A 23 -5.95 3.74 -4.51
CA GLY A 23 -6.58 5.08 -4.43
C GLY A 23 -7.53 5.27 -3.24
N GLY A 24 -7.81 4.21 -2.49
CA GLY A 24 -8.86 4.21 -1.47
C GLY A 24 -8.46 4.71 -0.09
N LEU A 25 -7.21 5.10 0.17
CA LEU A 25 -6.77 5.33 1.56
C LEU A 25 -7.52 6.50 2.20
N PHE A 26 -7.59 7.61 1.49
CA PHE A 26 -8.25 8.81 2.00
C PHE A 26 -9.76 8.56 2.26
N PRO A 27 -10.53 7.96 1.32
CA PRO A 27 -11.88 7.49 1.61
C PRO A 27 -11.96 6.48 2.77
N ALA A 28 -11.03 5.53 2.86
CA ALA A 28 -11.04 4.51 3.91
C ALA A 28 -10.80 5.13 5.29
N ALA A 29 -9.86 6.08 5.41
CA ALA A 29 -9.62 6.82 6.64
C ALA A 29 -10.85 7.63 7.06
N GLN A 30 -11.52 8.30 6.11
CA GLN A 30 -12.78 9.02 6.37
C GLN A 30 -13.94 8.10 6.76
N ILE A 31 -13.99 6.89 6.21
CA ILE A 31 -15.02 5.91 6.60
C ILE A 31 -14.71 5.37 8.00
N VAL A 32 -13.45 5.02 8.27
CA VAL A 32 -13.02 4.49 9.57
C VAL A 32 -13.30 5.48 10.69
N SER A 33 -13.04 6.77 10.50
CA SER A 33 -13.37 7.80 11.51
C SER A 33 -14.89 7.99 11.75
N ARG A 34 -15.73 7.43 10.87
CA ARG A 34 -17.20 7.46 10.97
C ARG A 34 -17.79 6.14 11.47
N LEU A 35 -16.98 5.09 11.64
CA LEU A 35 -17.43 3.85 12.25
C LEU A 35 -17.47 4.06 13.77
N ASP A 36 -18.49 3.52 14.42
CA ASP A 36 -18.63 3.53 15.89
C ASP A 36 -17.72 2.45 16.53
N PHE A 37 -16.45 2.44 16.08
CA PHE A 37 -15.44 1.47 16.45
C PHE A 37 -14.20 2.21 16.96
N PRO A 38 -13.90 2.16 18.27
CA PRO A 38 -12.80 2.92 18.85
C PRO A 38 -11.46 2.35 18.37
N LEU A 39 -10.61 3.24 17.82
CA LEU A 39 -9.22 2.95 17.51
C LEU A 39 -8.29 3.17 18.70
N GLU A 40 -8.78 3.83 19.75
CA GLU A 40 -8.03 4.18 20.95
C GLU A 40 -7.35 2.95 21.58
N GLY A 41 -6.06 3.08 21.83
CA GLY A 41 -5.25 2.01 22.42
C GLY A 41 -4.96 0.83 21.48
N ARG A 42 -5.48 0.83 20.25
CA ARG A 42 -5.22 -0.24 19.27
C ARG A 42 -3.99 0.03 18.43
N THR A 43 -3.40 -1.06 17.95
CA THR A 43 -2.44 -0.99 16.84
C THR A 43 -3.18 -1.18 15.54
N VAL A 44 -3.00 -0.24 14.61
CA VAL A 44 -3.58 -0.25 13.27
C VAL A 44 -2.48 -0.58 12.26
N ILE A 45 -2.80 -1.44 11.29
CA ILE A 45 -1.97 -1.64 10.10
C ILE A 45 -2.80 -1.36 8.85
N VAL A 46 -2.29 -0.47 8.02
CA VAL A 46 -2.85 -0.14 6.71
C VAL A 46 -2.07 -0.92 5.66
N ILE A 47 -2.78 -1.71 4.85
CA ILE A 47 -2.18 -2.57 3.82
C ILE A 47 -2.62 -2.10 2.44
N ASP A 48 -1.66 -1.87 1.54
CA ASP A 48 -1.86 -1.53 0.13
C ASP A 48 -1.11 -2.52 -0.78
N ASP A 49 -1.51 -2.61 -2.05
CA ASP A 49 -0.88 -3.51 -3.01
C ASP A 49 0.45 -2.96 -3.53
N ILE A 50 0.54 -1.67 -3.85
CA ILE A 50 1.74 -1.03 -4.35
C ILE A 50 1.96 0.39 -3.83
N LEU A 51 3.18 0.65 -3.36
CA LEU A 51 3.65 2.01 -3.10
C LEU A 51 4.29 2.58 -4.36
N ASP A 52 3.56 3.47 -5.03
CA ASP A 52 3.98 4.20 -6.23
C ASP A 52 4.08 5.72 -5.95
N GLU A 53 4.17 6.50 -7.02
CA GLU A 53 4.16 7.96 -7.12
C GLU A 53 3.02 8.66 -6.36
N GLY A 54 1.87 7.99 -6.24
CA GLY A 54 0.63 8.60 -5.78
C GLY A 54 0.64 8.98 -4.29
N PRO A 55 -0.17 9.98 -3.88
CA PRO A 55 -0.31 10.42 -2.49
C PRO A 55 -0.98 9.38 -1.57
N THR A 56 -1.21 8.18 -2.09
CA THR A 56 -2.19 7.21 -1.58
C THR A 56 -1.75 6.57 -0.29
N LEU A 57 -0.49 6.16 -0.16
CA LEU A 57 0.01 5.53 1.04
C LEU A 57 1.27 6.27 1.48
N LEU A 58 1.32 6.65 2.75
CA LEU A 58 2.47 7.33 3.36
C LEU A 58 2.76 8.75 2.87
N GLY A 59 1.84 9.35 2.11
CA GLY A 59 1.76 10.80 1.91
C GLY A 59 0.97 11.50 3.02
N GLY A 60 0.63 12.78 2.82
CA GLY A 60 -0.01 13.63 3.84
C GLY A 60 -1.22 13.00 4.55
N GLY A 61 -2.19 12.47 3.80
CA GLY A 61 -3.41 11.89 4.41
C GLY A 61 -3.17 10.65 5.28
N PHE A 62 -2.11 9.87 5.02
CA PHE A 62 -1.71 8.78 5.91
C PHE A 62 -1.10 9.33 7.21
N LEU A 63 -0.29 10.39 7.11
CA LEU A 63 0.32 11.04 8.26
C LEU A 63 -0.74 11.70 9.14
N ASP A 64 -1.71 12.37 8.54
CA ASP A 64 -2.86 12.95 9.24
C ASP A 64 -3.62 11.85 9.98
N PHE A 65 -4.00 10.75 9.30
CA PHE A 65 -4.66 9.61 9.95
C PHE A 65 -3.81 9.02 11.09
N ARG A 66 -2.50 8.87 10.88
CA ARG A 66 -1.57 8.37 11.90
C ARG A 66 -1.54 9.26 13.14
N ASN A 67 -1.66 10.56 12.97
CA ASN A 67 -1.60 11.54 14.06
C ASN A 67 -2.96 11.75 14.73
N GLU A 68 -4.06 11.65 13.99
CA GLU A 68 -5.40 12.03 14.44
C GLU A 68 -6.28 10.84 14.86
N SER A 69 -5.95 9.61 14.46
CA SER A 69 -6.80 8.43 14.70
C SER A 69 -6.97 8.00 16.16
N GLY A 70 -6.19 8.55 17.10
CA GLY A 70 -6.18 8.10 18.50
C GLY A 70 -5.60 6.68 18.73
N ALA A 71 -5.16 6.02 17.66
CA ALA A 71 -4.54 4.70 17.73
C ALA A 71 -3.24 4.74 18.56
N HIS A 72 -2.95 3.65 19.28
CA HIS A 72 -1.67 3.51 19.97
C HIS A 72 -0.49 3.56 18.96
N LYS A 73 -0.67 2.92 17.81
CA LYS A 73 0.30 2.94 16.72
C LYS A 73 -0.36 2.65 15.38
N VAL A 74 0.08 3.33 14.34
CA VAL A 74 -0.32 3.06 12.95
C VAL A 74 0.91 2.66 12.14
N TYR A 75 0.82 1.53 11.43
CA TYR A 75 1.85 1.03 10.51
C TYR A 75 1.32 1.00 9.08
N GLY A 76 2.20 1.24 8.10
CA GLY A 76 1.95 1.03 6.68
C GLY A 76 2.65 -0.23 6.17
N ALA A 77 1.96 -1.02 5.35
CA ALA A 77 2.50 -2.22 4.73
C ALA A 77 2.12 -2.28 3.25
N VAL A 78 3.09 -2.58 2.39
CA VAL A 78 2.86 -2.77 0.96
C VAL A 78 3.39 -4.09 0.45
N LEU A 79 2.68 -4.69 -0.50
CA LEU A 79 3.20 -5.85 -1.19
C LEU A 79 4.40 -5.46 -2.08
N ALA A 80 4.27 -4.42 -2.90
CA ALA A 80 5.34 -3.95 -3.78
C ALA A 80 5.70 -2.48 -3.52
N GLU A 81 6.99 -2.16 -3.57
CA GLU A 81 7.49 -0.80 -3.44
C GLU A 81 8.41 -0.45 -4.61
N LYS A 82 8.09 0.60 -5.36
CA LYS A 82 8.91 1.02 -6.50
C LYS A 82 10.17 1.76 -6.06
N LYS A 83 11.31 1.41 -6.68
CA LYS A 83 12.58 2.15 -6.57
C LYS A 83 12.51 3.40 -7.45
N ARG A 84 12.22 4.53 -6.83
CA ARG A 84 12.11 5.81 -7.53
C ARG A 84 12.35 6.97 -6.58
N ALA A 85 12.65 8.13 -7.16
CA ALA A 85 12.56 9.39 -6.42
C ALA A 85 11.10 9.63 -5.99
N ARG A 86 10.94 10.21 -4.81
CA ARG A 86 9.66 10.48 -4.18
C ARG A 86 9.56 11.96 -3.85
N GLU A 87 8.32 12.42 -3.77
CA GLU A 87 8.04 13.71 -3.13
C GLU A 87 8.56 13.68 -1.68
N PRO A 88 9.03 14.81 -1.13
CA PRO A 88 9.69 14.86 0.18
C PRO A 88 8.86 14.26 1.33
N ASP A 89 7.55 14.26 1.17
CA ASP A 89 6.57 13.93 2.21
C ASP A 89 6.17 12.44 2.20
N VAL A 90 6.57 11.68 1.17
CA VAL A 90 6.18 10.28 0.98
C VAL A 90 7.18 9.36 1.65
N GLN A 91 6.78 8.73 2.75
CA GLN A 91 7.65 7.83 3.50
C GLN A 91 7.75 6.42 2.87
N HIS A 92 8.77 5.67 3.26
CA HIS A 92 8.83 4.22 3.01
C HIS A 92 7.85 3.47 3.92
N ALA A 93 7.32 2.34 3.44
CA ALA A 93 6.44 1.52 4.25
C ALA A 93 7.20 0.92 5.43
N ASP A 94 6.54 0.80 6.59
CA ASP A 94 7.09 0.06 7.72
C ASP A 94 7.33 -1.41 7.34
N PHE A 95 6.52 -1.96 6.43
CA PHE A 95 6.66 -3.32 5.92
C PHE A 95 6.55 -3.38 4.39
N THR A 96 7.66 -3.72 3.73
CA THR A 96 7.69 -3.96 2.28
C THR A 96 7.78 -5.46 1.97
N GLY A 97 6.93 -5.95 1.08
CA GLY A 97 6.96 -7.30 0.52
C GLY A 97 8.14 -7.51 -0.42
N VAL A 98 8.21 -6.70 -1.47
CA VAL A 98 9.27 -6.70 -2.46
C VAL A 98 9.55 -5.29 -2.95
N THR A 99 10.82 -4.96 -3.16
CA THR A 99 11.21 -3.72 -3.83
C THR A 99 11.40 -4.00 -5.32
N ILE A 100 10.68 -3.27 -6.18
CA ILE A 100 10.65 -3.48 -7.63
C ILE A 100 11.20 -2.26 -8.39
N GLU A 101 11.67 -2.48 -9.61
CA GLU A 101 12.05 -1.39 -10.51
C GLU A 101 10.83 -0.54 -10.87
N ASP A 102 11.06 0.74 -11.20
CA ASP A 102 9.99 1.67 -11.60
C ASP A 102 9.47 1.35 -13.00
N ARG A 103 8.65 0.30 -13.06
CA ARG A 103 7.97 -0.20 -14.25
C ARG A 103 6.55 -0.58 -13.87
N TYR A 104 5.68 -0.60 -14.87
CA TYR A 104 4.32 -1.10 -14.69
C TYR A 104 4.34 -2.58 -14.31
N VAL A 105 3.53 -2.91 -13.30
CA VAL A 105 3.36 -4.28 -12.80
C VAL A 105 1.88 -4.65 -12.70
N CYS A 106 1.59 -5.94 -12.74
CA CYS A 106 0.26 -6.51 -12.52
C CYS A 106 0.36 -7.85 -11.77
N GLY A 107 -0.79 -8.43 -11.42
CA GLY A 107 -0.89 -9.65 -10.63
C GLY A 107 -0.93 -9.37 -9.12
N CYS A 108 -1.20 -10.40 -8.31
CA CYS A 108 -1.37 -10.27 -6.85
C CYS A 108 -2.35 -9.16 -6.40
N GLY A 109 -3.43 -8.93 -7.16
CA GLY A 109 -4.41 -7.89 -6.90
C GLY A 109 -4.22 -6.61 -7.73
N MET A 110 -2.99 -6.32 -8.17
CA MET A 110 -2.66 -5.19 -9.05
C MET A 110 -3.12 -5.45 -10.48
N ASP A 111 -3.56 -4.40 -11.19
CA ASP A 111 -4.03 -4.50 -12.57
C ASP A 111 -3.23 -3.65 -13.57
N TYR A 112 -3.31 -4.05 -14.84
CA TYR A 112 -2.96 -3.22 -15.97
C TYR A 112 -4.19 -3.10 -16.90
N LYS A 113 -4.85 -1.93 -16.90
CA LYS A 113 -6.10 -1.73 -17.67
C LYS A 113 -7.19 -2.76 -17.29
N GLY A 114 -7.31 -3.06 -16.00
CA GLY A 114 -8.31 -3.98 -15.45
C GLY A 114 -7.90 -5.46 -15.44
N TYR A 115 -6.78 -5.84 -16.05
CA TYR A 115 -6.32 -7.24 -16.11
C TYR A 115 -4.78 -7.36 -16.11
N PRO A 116 -4.21 -8.53 -15.77
CA PRO A 116 -4.76 -9.60 -14.95
C PRO A 116 -4.46 -9.36 -13.45
N ARG A 117 -5.48 -9.46 -12.58
CA ARG A 117 -5.32 -9.28 -11.11
C ARG A 117 -4.97 -10.56 -10.37
N ASN A 118 -5.39 -11.72 -10.87
CA ASN A 118 -5.38 -13.00 -10.17
C ASN A 118 -4.12 -13.86 -10.43
N VAL A 119 -3.11 -13.33 -11.11
CA VAL A 119 -1.88 -14.08 -11.40
C VAL A 119 -1.04 -14.21 -10.12
N PRO A 120 -0.51 -15.42 -9.80
CA PRO A 120 0.27 -15.66 -8.60
C PRO A 120 1.71 -15.14 -8.74
N GLY A 121 1.85 -13.82 -8.87
CA GLY A 121 3.14 -13.15 -8.94
C GLY A 121 3.02 -11.66 -9.28
N VAL A 122 4.00 -10.88 -8.84
CA VAL A 122 4.20 -9.51 -9.30
C VAL A 122 4.91 -9.58 -10.64
N LEU A 123 4.20 -9.29 -11.74
CA LEU A 123 4.73 -9.40 -13.09
C LEU A 123 5.00 -8.02 -13.68
N PHE A 124 6.15 -7.85 -14.33
CA PHE A 124 6.43 -6.65 -15.12
C PHE A 124 5.69 -6.69 -16.45
N PHE A 125 5.05 -5.57 -16.80
CA PHE A 125 4.53 -5.38 -18.14
C PHE A 125 5.68 -5.08 -19.10
N ILE A 126 5.76 -5.84 -20.19
CA ILE A 126 6.76 -5.64 -21.24
C ILE A 126 6.02 -5.10 -22.47
N GLU A 127 6.12 -3.80 -22.73
CA GLU A 127 5.66 -3.24 -24.00
C GLU A 127 6.55 -3.76 -25.13
N LYS A 128 5.94 -4.41 -26.13
CA LYS A 128 6.62 -4.65 -27.39
C LYS A 128 6.86 -3.29 -28.05
N LYS A 129 8.14 -2.92 -28.27
CA LYS A 129 8.47 -1.85 -29.21
C LYS A 129 7.75 -2.13 -30.52
N LYS A 130 7.00 -1.15 -31.05
CA LYS A 130 6.49 -1.23 -32.42
C LYS A 130 7.68 -1.57 -33.32
N ALA A 131 7.57 -2.63 -34.11
CA ALA A 131 8.49 -2.82 -35.22
C ALA A 131 8.42 -1.54 -36.06
N ASN A 132 9.56 -0.91 -36.32
CA ASN A 132 9.65 0.15 -37.32
C ASN A 132 9.26 -0.48 -38.66
N ASN A 133 7.96 -0.41 -39.01
CA ASN A 133 7.52 -0.62 -40.37
C ASN A 133 7.95 0.61 -41.18
N GLY A 134 9.23 0.62 -41.54
CA GLY A 134 9.73 1.46 -42.61
C GLY A 134 9.43 0.77 -43.94
N TYR A 135 8.37 1.22 -44.60
CA TYR A 135 8.19 1.20 -46.05
C TYR A 135 7.57 2.53 -46.45
#